data_AF-A0AAP7IQE8-F1
#
_entry.id   AF-A0AAP7IQE8-F1
#
_cell.length_a   1.000
_cell.length_b   1.000
_cell.length_c   1.000
_cell.angle_alpha   90.00
_cell.angle_beta   90.00
_cell.angle_gamma   90.00
#
_symmetry.space_group_name_H-M   'P 1'
#
loop_
_entity.id
_entity.type
_entity.pdbx_description
1 polymer ?
#
loop_
_entity_poly.entity_id
_entity_poly.type
_entity_poly.pdbx_seq_one_letter_code
_entity_poly.pdbx_strand_id
1 'polypeptide(L)'
;MSTSVTNPSKKRFKKTALVYTLLSIFFFAFSRIYESFSFGETSTYMHYLYAVPLVGGILLLILFKIIPNLSRLSLNLWNSAVATLTAGVLFRGIVNLSGRSTKLDQPYIYTSIAFLVLAVLSILFTRSVWTEENNLID
;
A
#
# COMPACT_ATOMS: atom_id res chain seq x y z
N MET A 1 22.28 -29.60 7.79
CA MET A 1 21.66 -28.36 7.24
C MET A 1 21.19 -27.50 8.41
N SER A 2 21.75 -26.30 8.59
CA SER A 2 21.34 -25.38 9.66
C SER A 2 20.11 -24.59 9.20
N THR A 3 18.93 -24.95 9.72
CA THR A 3 17.72 -24.16 9.51
C THR A 3 17.76 -22.99 10.50
N SER A 4 18.14 -21.81 9.99
CA SER A 4 18.01 -20.58 10.76
C SER A 4 16.55 -20.41 11.17
N VAL A 5 16.28 -20.51 12.48
CA VAL A 5 14.98 -20.28 13.11
C VAL A 5 14.63 -18.79 13.06
N THR A 6 14.35 -18.27 11.86
CA THR A 6 13.90 -16.89 11.69
C THR A 6 12.40 -16.81 11.95
N ASN A 7 12.01 -15.97 12.91
CA ASN A 7 10.59 -15.69 13.17
C ASN A 7 9.90 -15.18 11.89
N PRO A 8 8.86 -15.89 11.38
CA PRO A 8 8.21 -15.56 10.12
C PRO A 8 7.57 -14.16 10.11
N SER A 9 7.09 -13.68 11.26
CA SER A 9 6.56 -12.32 11.43
C SER A 9 7.64 -11.26 11.23
N LYS A 10 8.82 -11.45 11.84
CA LYS A 10 9.96 -10.54 11.71
C LYS A 10 10.50 -10.50 10.29
N LYS A 11 10.53 -11.64 9.60
CA LYS A 11 10.90 -11.73 8.18
C LYS A 11 9.92 -10.95 7.31
N ARG A 12 8.62 -11.11 7.55
CA ARG A 12 7.57 -10.39 6.81
C ARG A 12 7.64 -8.88 7.03
N PHE A 13 7.79 -8.43 8.27
CA PHE A 13 7.96 -7.02 8.60
C PHE A 13 9.13 -6.39 7.81
N LYS A 14 10.32 -7.02 7.85
CA LYS A 14 11.50 -6.53 7.12
C LYS A 14 11.26 -6.48 5.61
N LYS A 15 10.63 -7.52 5.04
CA LYS A 15 10.31 -7.55 3.61
C LYS A 15 9.35 -6.42 3.24
N THR A 16 8.28 -6.22 4.00
CA THR A 16 7.31 -5.14 3.78
C THR A 16 8.00 -3.78 3.85
N ALA A 17 8.79 -3.52 4.90
CA ALA A 17 9.52 -2.26 5.05
C ALA A 17 10.44 -1.99 3.87
N LEU A 18 11.20 -3.01 3.43
CA LEU A 18 12.11 -2.89 2.30
C LEU A 18 11.35 -2.60 0.99
N VAL A 19 10.32 -3.38 0.67
CA VAL A 19 9.57 -3.25 -0.59
C VAL A 19 8.88 -1.89 -0.69
N TYR A 20 8.15 -1.48 0.35
CA TYR A 20 7.44 -0.20 0.34
C TYR A 20 8.41 0.99 0.30
N THR A 21 9.57 0.90 0.95
CA THR A 21 10.61 1.94 0.87
C THR A 21 11.17 2.04 -0.54
N LEU A 22 11.52 0.91 -1.17
CA LEU A 22 12.03 0.89 -2.54
C LEU A 22 11.01 1.42 -3.54
N LEU A 23 9.73 1.04 -3.40
CA LEU A 23 8.64 1.58 -4.23
C LEU A 23 8.49 3.09 -4.04
N SER A 24 8.56 3.58 -2.81
CA SER A 24 8.47 5.02 -2.53
C SER A 24 9.64 5.78 -3.15
N ILE A 25 10.87 5.29 -3.00
CA ILE A 25 12.06 5.90 -3.62
C ILE A 25 11.94 5.87 -5.15
N PHE A 26 11.50 4.75 -5.73
CA PHE A 26 11.28 4.62 -7.16
C PHE A 26 10.26 5.66 -7.66
N PHE A 27 9.10 5.76 -7.01
CA PHE A 27 8.07 6.73 -7.42
C PHE A 27 8.47 8.18 -7.16
N PHE A 28 9.32 8.44 -6.17
CA PHE A 28 9.88 9.77 -5.95
C PHE A 28 10.86 10.14 -7.07
N ALA A 29 11.78 9.25 -7.43
CA ALA A 29 12.69 9.50 -8.55
C ALA A 29 11.91 9.64 -9.87
N PHE A 30 10.94 8.74 -10.10
CA PHE A 30 10.06 8.77 -11.27
C PHE A 30 9.32 10.10 -11.36
N SER A 31 8.71 10.60 -10.27
CA SER A 31 7.97 11.86 -10.31
C SER A 31 8.86 13.04 -10.69
N ARG A 32 10.07 13.12 -10.13
CA ARG A 32 11.04 14.19 -10.45
C ARG A 32 11.50 14.16 -11.90
N ILE A 33 11.78 12.97 -12.42
CA ILE A 33 12.16 12.79 -13.81
C ILE A 33 10.99 13.18 -14.71
N TYR A 34 9.80 12.64 -14.47
CA TYR A 34 8.64 12.85 -15.34
C TYR A 34 8.17 14.30 -15.36
N GLU A 35 8.21 15.00 -14.22
CA GLU A 35 7.94 16.45 -14.15
C GLU A 35 9.01 17.28 -14.85
N SER A 36 10.28 16.86 -14.90
CA SER A 36 11.29 17.60 -15.66
C SER A 36 11.05 17.58 -17.18
N PHE A 37 10.28 16.59 -17.67
CA PHE A 37 9.94 16.42 -19.08
C PHE A 37 8.52 16.88 -19.43
N SER A 38 7.78 17.52 -18.52
CA SER A 38 6.37 17.89 -18.72
C SER A 38 6.14 19.22 -19.45
N PHE A 39 7.16 19.78 -20.11
CA PHE A 39 7.06 21.00 -20.92
C PHE A 39 6.39 22.20 -20.22
N GLY A 40 6.55 22.31 -18.89
CA GLY A 40 5.99 23.39 -18.07
C GLY A 40 4.66 23.05 -17.37
N GLU A 41 4.04 21.92 -17.72
CA GLU A 41 2.85 21.42 -17.00
C GLU A 41 3.24 20.84 -15.65
N THR A 42 2.37 20.99 -14.66
CA THR A 42 2.61 20.46 -13.30
C THR A 42 1.45 19.60 -12.83
N SER A 43 1.72 18.65 -11.95
CA SER A 43 0.68 17.79 -11.40
C SER A 43 0.96 17.43 -9.96
N THR A 44 0.09 17.89 -9.05
CA THR A 44 0.13 17.51 -7.63
C THR A 44 0.11 15.99 -7.44
N TYR A 45 -0.61 15.27 -8.31
CA TYR A 45 -0.70 13.80 -8.26
C TYR A 45 0.63 13.14 -8.63
N MET A 46 1.34 13.66 -9.64
CA MET A 46 2.68 13.16 -9.96
C MET A 46 3.66 13.52 -8.84
N HIS A 47 3.63 14.76 -8.37
CA HIS A 47 4.54 15.28 -7.34
C HIS A 47 4.55 14.43 -6.07
N TYR A 48 3.35 14.08 -5.60
CA TYR A 48 3.13 13.30 -4.38
C TYR A 48 2.88 11.81 -4.64
N LEU A 49 3.16 11.28 -5.83
CA LEU A 49 2.92 9.88 -6.17
C LEU A 49 3.61 8.91 -5.18
N TYR A 50 4.82 9.24 -4.77
CA TYR A 50 5.59 8.46 -3.79
C TYR A 50 4.93 8.36 -2.42
N ALA A 51 4.06 9.31 -2.06
CA ALA A 51 3.42 9.34 -0.74
C ALA A 51 2.44 8.18 -0.56
N VAL A 52 1.84 7.69 -1.65
CA VAL A 52 0.87 6.59 -1.60
C VAL A 52 1.50 5.28 -1.07
N PRO A 53 2.56 4.73 -1.67
CA PRO A 53 3.24 3.57 -1.10
C PRO A 53 3.90 3.89 0.25
N LEU A 54 4.41 5.11 0.47
CA LEU A 54 5.05 5.46 1.74
C LEU A 54 4.06 5.36 2.91
N VAL A 55 2.92 6.03 2.80
CA VAL A 55 1.86 6.02 3.82
C VAL A 55 1.26 4.62 3.94
N GLY A 56 0.97 3.95 2.83
CA GLY A 56 0.45 2.58 2.83
C GLY A 56 1.38 1.58 3.51
N GLY A 57 2.69 1.74 3.33
CA GLY A 57 3.73 0.94 3.99
C GLY A 57 3.82 1.23 5.48
N ILE A 58 3.89 2.51 5.88
CA ILE A 58 3.98 2.92 7.30
C ILE A 58 2.76 2.40 8.09
N LEU A 59 1.55 2.60 7.55
CA LEU A 59 0.32 2.13 8.19
C LEU A 59 0.32 0.60 8.36
N LEU A 60 0.79 -0.15 7.36
CA LEU A 60 0.89 -1.61 7.47
C LEU A 60 1.93 -2.06 8.51
N LEU A 61 3.06 -1.35 8.63
CA LEU A 61 4.07 -1.63 9.66
C LEU A 61 3.55 -1.33 11.07
N ILE A 62 2.74 -0.28 11.24
CA ILE A 62 2.03 -0.01 12.50
C ILE A 62 1.05 -1.15 12.79
N LEU A 63 0.28 -1.59 11.79
CA LEU A 63 -0.68 -2.68 11.95
C LEU A 63 -0.01 -3.99 12.38
N PHE A 64 1.20 -4.29 11.88
CA PHE A 64 1.97 -5.45 12.36
C PHE A 64 2.38 -5.35 13.83
N LYS A 65 2.55 -4.15 14.40
CA LYS A 65 2.84 -3.98 15.83
C LYS A 65 1.60 -4.22 16.69
N ILE A 66 0.41 -3.84 16.20
CA ILE A 66 -0.85 -3.99 16.93
C ILE A 66 -1.38 -5.43 16.81
N ILE A 67 -1.34 -6.00 15.62
CA ILE A 67 -1.85 -7.34 15.31
C ILE A 67 -0.71 -8.15 14.70
N PRO A 68 0.12 -8.79 15.54
CA PRO A 68 1.15 -9.70 15.04
C PRO A 68 0.45 -10.84 14.30
N ASN A 69 0.90 -11.16 13.07
CA ASN A 69 0.37 -12.24 12.22
C ASN A 69 -0.96 -11.98 11.47
N LEU A 70 -1.11 -10.82 10.83
CA LEU A 70 -2.15 -10.62 9.78
C LEU A 70 -2.23 -11.79 8.78
N SER A 71 -3.45 -12.15 8.37
CA SER A 71 -3.68 -13.22 7.39
C SER A 71 -3.10 -12.89 6.01
N ARG A 72 -2.88 -13.92 5.17
CA ARG A 72 -2.45 -13.72 3.77
C ARG A 72 -3.48 -12.92 2.97
N LEU A 73 -4.77 -13.15 3.22
CA LEU A 73 -5.86 -12.44 2.57
C LEU A 73 -5.82 -10.95 2.90
N SER A 74 -5.73 -10.59 4.19
CA SER A 74 -5.66 -9.20 4.64
C SER A 74 -4.50 -8.45 3.99
N LEU A 75 -3.34 -9.11 3.88
CA LEU A 75 -2.16 -8.52 3.25
C LEU A 75 -2.29 -8.34 1.74
N ASN A 76 -2.86 -9.32 1.04
CA ASN A 76 -3.09 -9.21 -0.38
C ASN A 76 -4.08 -8.09 -0.68
N LEU A 77 -5.18 -8.00 0.08
CA LEU A 77 -6.16 -6.92 -0.04
C LEU A 77 -5.55 -5.55 0.24
N TRP A 78 -4.74 -5.43 1.30
CA TRP A 78 -4.02 -4.19 1.60
C TRP A 78 -3.07 -3.79 0.46
N ASN A 79 -2.23 -4.72 -0.01
CA ASN A 79 -1.30 -4.46 -1.10
C ASN A 79 -2.04 -4.10 -2.39
N SER A 80 -3.16 -4.76 -2.69
CA SER A 80 -4.02 -4.42 -3.83
C SER A 80 -4.60 -3.02 -3.70
N ALA A 81 -5.07 -2.61 -2.51
CA ALA A 81 -5.61 -1.27 -2.28
C ALA A 81 -4.56 -0.17 -2.54
N VAL A 82 -3.34 -0.37 -2.02
CA VAL A 82 -2.24 0.58 -2.25
C VAL A 82 -1.80 0.59 -3.71
N ALA A 83 -1.72 -0.59 -4.35
CA ALA A 83 -1.33 -0.70 -5.75
C ALA A 83 -2.33 -0.01 -6.69
N THR A 84 -3.63 -0.23 -6.50
CA THR A 84 -4.66 0.42 -7.35
C THR A 84 -4.73 1.92 -7.10
N LEU A 85 -4.56 2.38 -5.86
CA LEU A 85 -4.47 3.81 -5.57
C LEU A 85 -3.27 4.45 -6.24
N THR A 86 -2.11 3.81 -6.13
CA THR A 86 -0.86 4.27 -6.77
C THR A 86 -1.03 4.35 -8.27
N ALA A 87 -1.66 3.35 -8.90
CA ALA A 87 -1.96 3.36 -10.33
C ALA A 87 -2.91 4.50 -10.73
N GLY A 88 -3.96 4.76 -9.93
CA GLY A 88 -4.90 5.87 -10.18
C GLY A 88 -4.24 7.24 -10.07
N VAL A 89 -3.43 7.46 -9.03
CA VAL A 89 -2.67 8.70 -8.81
C VAL A 89 -1.63 8.88 -9.93
N LEU A 90 -0.93 7.82 -10.34
CA LEU A 90 0.00 7.85 -11.46
C LEU A 90 -0.72 8.22 -12.76
N PHE A 91 -1.85 7.57 -13.06
CA PHE A 91 -2.64 7.84 -14.27
C PHE A 91 -3.11 9.30 -14.32
N ARG A 92 -3.70 9.80 -13.24
CA ARG A 92 -4.08 11.22 -13.11
C ARG A 92 -2.85 12.13 -13.26
N GLY A 93 -1.73 11.74 -12.68
CA GLY A 93 -0.43 12.40 -12.81
C GLY A 93 -0.03 12.61 -14.27
N ILE A 94 0.03 11.54 -15.04
CA ILE A 94 0.39 11.53 -16.46
C ILE A 94 -0.57 12.39 -17.28
N VAL A 95 -1.88 12.26 -17.05
CA VAL A 95 -2.89 13.03 -17.80
C VAL A 95 -2.73 14.53 -17.55
N ASN A 96 -2.57 14.95 -16.30
CA ASN A 96 -2.37 16.35 -15.97
C ASN A 96 -1.08 16.90 -16.60
N LEU A 97 0.04 16.15 -16.56
CA LEU A 97 1.29 16.57 -17.20
C LEU A 97 1.22 16.60 -18.73
N SER A 98 0.19 16.01 -19.33
CA SER A 98 -0.11 16.16 -20.76
C SER A 98 -0.95 17.40 -21.09
N GLY A 99 -1.24 18.26 -20.11
CA GLY A 99 -2.08 19.45 -20.26
C GLY A 99 -3.58 19.12 -20.35
N ARG A 100 -4.00 17.94 -19.89
CA ARG A 100 -5.39 17.44 -20.01
C ARG A 100 -6.00 17.19 -18.64
N SER A 101 -7.33 17.13 -18.59
CA SER A 101 -8.09 16.70 -17.42
C SER A 101 -9.02 15.54 -17.79
N THR A 102 -9.21 14.60 -16.85
CA THR A 102 -10.10 13.46 -17.04
C THR A 102 -10.80 13.08 -15.73
N LYS A 103 -11.80 12.19 -15.80
CA LYS A 103 -12.37 11.51 -14.63
C LYS A 103 -12.12 10.00 -14.66
N LEU A 104 -11.31 9.53 -15.59
CA LEU A 104 -10.98 8.10 -15.77
C LEU A 104 -10.06 7.55 -14.67
N ASP A 105 -9.61 8.38 -13.73
CA ASP A 105 -8.96 7.99 -12.49
C ASP A 105 -9.96 7.46 -11.43
N GLN A 106 -11.25 7.79 -11.54
CA GLN A 106 -12.27 7.40 -10.57
C GLN A 106 -12.39 5.87 -10.35
N PRO A 107 -12.36 5.01 -11.39
CA PRO A 107 -12.40 3.56 -11.21
C PRO A 107 -11.28 3.04 -10.30
N TYR A 108 -10.06 3.57 -10.46
CA TYR A 108 -8.92 3.19 -9.63
C TYR A 108 -9.15 3.55 -8.15
N ILE A 109 -9.71 4.73 -7.89
CA ILE A 109 -10.03 5.19 -6.53
C ILE A 109 -11.12 4.31 -5.92
N TYR A 110 -12.21 4.04 -6.65
CA TYR A 110 -13.29 3.18 -6.14
C TYR A 110 -12.81 1.75 -5.86
N THR A 111 -12.00 1.17 -6.76
CA THR A 111 -11.41 -0.17 -6.55
C THR A 111 -10.44 -0.18 -5.37
N SER A 112 -9.64 0.88 -5.18
CA SER A 112 -8.76 1.01 -4.01
C SER A 112 -9.55 1.04 -2.71
N ILE A 113 -10.60 1.86 -2.64
CA ILE A 113 -11.48 1.95 -1.48
C ILE A 113 -12.13 0.58 -1.20
N ALA A 114 -12.61 -0.12 -2.23
CA ALA A 114 -13.17 -1.46 -2.08
C ALA A 114 -12.16 -2.45 -1.49
N PHE A 115 -10.93 -2.49 -2.00
CA PHE A 115 -9.89 -3.35 -1.44
C PHE A 115 -9.50 -2.96 -0.01
N LEU A 116 -9.46 -1.66 0.30
CA LEU A 116 -9.14 -1.19 1.64
C LEU A 116 -10.22 -1.61 2.64
N VAL A 117 -11.51 -1.45 2.29
CA VAL A 117 -12.64 -1.90 3.12
C VAL A 117 -12.56 -3.41 3.33
N LEU A 118 -12.35 -4.19 2.28
CA LEU A 118 -12.20 -5.65 2.39
C LEU A 118 -10.99 -6.03 3.25
N ALA A 119 -9.87 -5.31 3.15
CA ALA A 119 -8.70 -5.53 3.99
C ALA A 119 -9.05 -5.33 5.47
N VAL A 120 -9.71 -4.21 5.80
CA VAL A 120 -10.15 -3.92 7.18
C VAL A 120 -11.11 -4.99 7.69
N LEU A 121 -12.12 -5.38 6.91
CA LEU A 121 -13.05 -6.45 7.28
C LEU A 121 -12.32 -7.77 7.54
N SER A 122 -11.38 -8.14 6.66
CA SER A 122 -10.56 -9.34 6.81
C SER A 122 -9.70 -9.30 8.09
N ILE A 123 -9.14 -8.14 8.43
CA ILE A 123 -8.35 -7.95 9.66
C ILE A 123 -9.23 -8.11 10.91
N LEU A 124 -10.41 -7.47 10.92
CA LEU A 124 -11.34 -7.53 12.04
C LEU A 124 -11.82 -8.97 12.29
N PHE A 125 -12.17 -9.70 11.22
CA PHE A 125 -12.60 -11.09 11.32
C PHE A 125 -11.48 -12.02 11.80
N THR A 126 -10.24 -11.82 11.32
CA THR A 126 -9.11 -12.62 11.81
C THR A 126 -8.85 -12.33 13.29
N ARG A 127 -8.98 -11.06 13.73
CA ARG A 127 -8.78 -10.66 15.13
C ARG A 127 -9.82 -11.26 16.07
N SER A 128 -11.10 -11.32 15.66
CA SER A 128 -12.16 -11.88 16.51
C SER A 128 -11.91 -13.36 16.81
N VAL A 129 -11.52 -14.15 15.80
CA VAL A 129 -11.21 -15.58 15.97
C VAL A 129 -10.09 -15.80 17.01
N TRP A 130 -9.01 -15.01 16.95
CA TRP A 130 -7.91 -15.10 17.93
C TRP A 130 -8.33 -14.73 19.36
N THR A 131 -9.30 -13.82 19.51
CA THR A 131 -9.75 -13.39 20.85
C THR A 131 -10.63 -14.46 21.49
N GLU A 132 -11.52 -15.08 20.70
CA GLU A 132 -12.34 -16.22 21.13
C GLU A 132 -11.48 -17.42 21.57
N GLU A 133 -10.45 -17.78 20.79
CA GLU A 133 -9.58 -18.92 21.11
C GLU A 133 -8.84 -18.73 22.45
N ASN A 134 -8.34 -17.52 22.74
CA ASN A 134 -7.68 -17.24 24.02
C ASN A 134 -8.66 -17.27 25.20
N ASN A 135 -9.90 -16.81 25.02
CA ASN A 135 -10.91 -16.82 26.09
C ASN A 135 -11.44 -18.23 26.42
N LEU A 136 -11.27 -19.22 25.54
CA LEU A 136 -11.68 -20.61 25.77
C LEU A 136 -10.63 -21.44 26.54
N ILE A 137 -9.41 -20.91 26.68
CA ILE A 137 -8.27 -21.59 27.32
C ILE A 137 -8.08 -21.12 28.77
N ASP A 138 -8.73 -20.02 29.17
CA ASP A 138 -8.81 -19.49 30.54
C ASP A 138 -10.06 -20.04 31.28
#